data_AF-A0A6L9E7W9-F1
#
_entry.id   AF-A0A6L9E7W9-F1
#
_cell.length_a   1.000
_cell.length_b   1.000
_cell.length_c   1.000
_cell.angle_alpha   90.00
_cell.angle_beta   90.00
_cell.angle_gamma   90.00
#
_symmetry.space_group_name_H-M   'P 1'
#
loop_
_entity.id
_entity.type
_entity.pdbx_description
1 polymer ?
#
loop_
_entity_poly.entity_id
_entity_poly.type
_entity_poly.pdbx_seq_one_letter_code
_entity_poly.pdbx_strand_id
1 'polypeptide(L)'
;MTVKNTVPKFDASGNIVDAHDGRVIQFGDTFYWYGTSYGNTNGFTTANRYVCYSSKDLKTWKKVGALLRDQPEGVYYRPHVIYNAKTEKYVLWYNWYPQLWNGQFGVALSDTPEGPFTIIKDNVKMARSELGLGDFGLFVDDDNIAYISYNTINNHQVSIEKLSADYLSSTMENGGVISEHMEAGSQFKRNGKYYLLTDYTCCFCNYGSGARVYISDNPLTGYTLTTNINRYPGRFAPLLHDGIARGTAYETLKKVDGAFESAESTFHNERSLKGIVLDVFTGNRPENCGDVSNPRVHPEITTPEFKVYQWDFGQWKEVQITTVQVEKSALREHITLQFDTVKTNRIKITPSNKNGAEAIYINEVKFEAVANSAIMGSYITGVHIAKNPIIPAQQTYVMKLKTSEGEQFLWMGDLWGSASDNIKGHDYQYWSKPLEFYEYGTIKPLEWVDSWSFTPDKN
;
A
#
# COMPACT_ATOMS: atom_id res chain seq x y z
N MET A 1 -15.11 3.70 -20.38
CA MET A 1 -14.86 2.32 -19.94
C MET A 1 -15.03 2.26 -18.43
N THR A 2 -15.50 1.13 -17.90
CA THR A 2 -15.83 1.00 -16.46
C THR A 2 -15.18 -0.26 -15.90
N VAL A 3 -14.42 -0.07 -14.82
CA VAL A 3 -13.83 -1.14 -14.03
C VAL A 3 -14.74 -1.43 -12.84
N LYS A 4 -15.02 -2.71 -12.57
CA LYS A 4 -15.84 -3.16 -11.43
C LYS A 4 -15.00 -4.02 -10.49
N ASN A 5 -14.99 -3.70 -9.20
CA ASN A 5 -14.20 -4.38 -8.17
C ASN A 5 -15.04 -5.31 -7.27
N THR A 6 -16.36 -5.25 -7.36
CA THR A 6 -17.29 -6.07 -6.54
C THR A 6 -17.61 -7.44 -7.13
N VAL A 7 -17.04 -7.77 -8.30
CA VAL A 7 -17.26 -9.02 -9.05
C VAL A 7 -15.94 -9.45 -9.67
N PRO A 8 -15.76 -10.75 -9.99
CA PRO A 8 -14.57 -11.18 -10.71
C PRO A 8 -14.57 -10.57 -12.11
N LYS A 9 -13.40 -10.54 -12.74
CA LYS A 9 -13.30 -10.17 -14.14
C LYS A 9 -13.72 -11.36 -15.00
N PHE A 10 -14.40 -11.10 -16.11
CA PHE A 10 -14.90 -12.13 -17.00
C PHE A 10 -14.27 -12.01 -18.38
N ASP A 11 -14.02 -13.15 -19.01
CA ASP A 11 -13.69 -13.22 -20.43
C ASP A 11 -14.94 -13.05 -21.31
N ALA A 12 -14.73 -12.91 -22.61
CA ALA A 12 -15.80 -12.74 -23.59
C ALA A 12 -16.76 -13.94 -23.69
N SER A 13 -16.38 -15.09 -23.12
CA SER A 13 -17.20 -16.30 -23.02
C SER A 13 -17.96 -16.39 -21.69
N GLY A 14 -17.78 -15.43 -20.79
CA GLY A 14 -18.43 -15.39 -19.48
C GLY A 14 -17.71 -16.22 -18.41
N ASN A 15 -16.52 -16.74 -18.68
CA ASN A 15 -15.71 -17.43 -17.66
C ASN A 15 -14.96 -16.41 -16.81
N ILE A 16 -14.68 -16.76 -15.56
CA ILE A 16 -13.81 -15.94 -14.70
C ILE A 16 -12.39 -15.92 -15.29
N VAL A 17 -11.77 -14.74 -15.26
CA VAL A 17 -10.37 -14.55 -15.64
C VAL A 17 -9.47 -15.03 -14.50
N ASP A 18 -8.92 -16.24 -14.66
CA ASP A 18 -7.92 -16.84 -13.77
C ASP A 18 -6.52 -16.39 -14.19
N ALA A 19 -6.16 -15.14 -13.85
CA ALA A 19 -4.87 -14.53 -14.19
C ALA A 19 -4.37 -13.64 -13.04
N HIS A 20 -3.61 -14.24 -12.13
CA HIS A 20 -3.20 -13.62 -10.87
C HIS A 20 -1.72 -13.22 -10.84
N ASP A 21 -1.35 -12.37 -9.88
CA ASP A 21 0.02 -11.96 -9.51
C ASP A 21 0.87 -11.31 -10.62
N GLY A 22 0.40 -11.27 -11.86
CA GLY A 22 1.13 -10.64 -12.97
C GLY A 22 0.76 -9.17 -13.16
N ARG A 23 0.57 -8.75 -14.41
CA ARG A 23 0.27 -7.35 -14.74
C ARG A 23 -0.61 -7.20 -15.96
N VAL A 24 -1.22 -6.01 -16.06
CA VAL A 24 -1.78 -5.49 -17.30
C VAL A 24 -0.82 -4.47 -17.90
N ILE A 25 -0.53 -4.58 -19.18
CA ILE A 25 0.31 -3.65 -19.95
C ILE A 25 -0.29 -3.42 -21.34
N GLN A 26 -0.09 -2.24 -21.90
CA GLN A 26 -0.57 -1.89 -23.24
C GLN A 26 0.56 -1.98 -24.25
N PHE A 27 0.31 -2.68 -25.37
CA PHE A 27 1.14 -2.67 -26.57
C PHE A 27 0.28 -2.23 -27.76
N GLY A 28 0.66 -1.12 -28.39
CA GLY A 28 -0.18 -0.47 -29.39
C GLY A 28 -1.55 -0.09 -28.81
N ASP A 29 -2.62 -0.52 -29.48
CA ASP A 29 -4.02 -0.28 -29.10
C ASP A 29 -4.62 -1.41 -28.24
N THR A 30 -3.80 -2.36 -27.78
CA THR A 30 -4.27 -3.57 -27.09
C THR A 30 -3.65 -3.70 -25.71
N PHE A 31 -4.49 -4.01 -24.72
CA PHE A 31 -4.08 -4.38 -23.38
C PHE A 31 -3.87 -5.88 -23.28
N TYR A 32 -2.78 -6.27 -22.64
CA TYR A 32 -2.42 -7.66 -22.36
C TYR A 32 -2.33 -7.86 -20.87
N TRP A 33 -3.09 -8.81 -20.35
CA TRP A 33 -3.07 -9.25 -18.98
C TRP A 33 -2.31 -10.57 -18.91
N TYR A 34 -1.09 -10.49 -18.41
CA TYR A 34 -0.25 -11.65 -18.11
C TYR A 34 -0.43 -12.01 -16.65
N GLY A 35 -0.69 -13.27 -16.35
CA GLY A 35 -0.87 -13.73 -14.99
C GLY A 35 -0.68 -15.23 -14.85
N THR A 36 -0.79 -15.71 -13.62
CA THR A 36 -0.75 -17.12 -13.27
C THR A 36 -2.17 -17.62 -13.08
N SER A 37 -2.53 -18.69 -13.81
CA SER A 37 -3.74 -19.45 -13.59
C SER A 37 -3.48 -20.46 -12.47
N TYR A 38 -4.29 -20.40 -11.42
CA TYR A 38 -4.21 -21.29 -10.26
C TYR A 38 -5.22 -22.44 -10.31
N GLY A 39 -6.31 -22.26 -11.05
CA GLY A 39 -7.42 -23.20 -11.10
C GLY A 39 -7.93 -23.59 -9.71
N ASN A 40 -8.33 -24.84 -9.57
CA ASN A 40 -8.81 -25.41 -8.32
C ASN A 40 -7.66 -26.01 -7.49
N THR A 41 -6.67 -25.18 -7.14
CA THR A 41 -5.53 -25.57 -6.30
C THR A 41 -5.28 -24.53 -5.21
N ASN A 42 -4.34 -24.79 -4.31
CA ASN A 42 -3.89 -23.81 -3.30
C ASN A 42 -2.83 -22.82 -3.84
N GLY A 43 -2.46 -22.93 -5.13
CA GLY A 43 -1.46 -22.07 -5.78
C GLY A 43 0.01 -22.44 -5.51
N PHE A 44 0.28 -23.50 -4.75
CA PHE A 44 1.64 -24.01 -4.46
C PHE A 44 1.96 -25.30 -5.22
N THR A 45 1.37 -25.48 -6.41
CA THR A 45 1.44 -26.76 -7.14
C THR A 45 2.06 -26.58 -8.51
N THR A 46 2.54 -27.67 -9.09
CA THR A 46 3.01 -27.70 -10.48
C THR A 46 1.89 -27.56 -11.50
N ALA A 47 0.64 -27.35 -11.08
CA ALA A 47 -0.49 -27.05 -11.96
C ALA A 47 -0.56 -25.56 -12.36
N ASN A 48 0.20 -24.67 -11.71
CA ASN A 48 0.24 -23.26 -12.06
C ASN A 48 0.65 -23.08 -13.54
N ARG A 49 -0.11 -22.29 -14.31
CA ARG A 49 0.18 -22.02 -15.73
C ARG A 49 0.16 -20.53 -16.00
N TYR A 50 1.12 -20.03 -16.76
CA TYR A 50 1.05 -18.66 -17.24
C TYR A 50 0.04 -18.52 -18.38
N VAL A 51 -0.83 -17.53 -18.24
CA VAL A 51 -1.89 -17.23 -19.19
C VAL A 51 -1.84 -15.77 -19.64
N CYS A 52 -2.27 -15.54 -20.89
CA CYS A 52 -2.44 -14.21 -21.45
C CYS A 52 -3.92 -14.01 -21.79
N TYR A 53 -4.46 -12.86 -21.37
CA TYR A 53 -5.71 -12.33 -21.88
C TYR A 53 -5.44 -11.02 -22.63
N SER A 54 -6.18 -10.75 -23.69
CA SER A 54 -6.08 -9.51 -24.46
C SER A 54 -7.40 -8.76 -24.45
N SER A 55 -7.36 -7.43 -24.48
CA SER A 55 -8.54 -6.58 -24.50
C SER A 55 -8.24 -5.24 -25.19
N LYS A 56 -9.23 -4.68 -25.88
CA LYS A 56 -9.18 -3.30 -26.40
C LYS A 56 -9.74 -2.29 -25.41
N ASP A 57 -10.42 -2.75 -24.35
CA ASP A 57 -11.26 -1.91 -23.50
C ASP A 57 -11.14 -2.17 -21.99
N LEU A 58 -10.16 -2.99 -21.58
CA LEU A 58 -9.96 -3.46 -20.20
C LEU A 58 -11.17 -4.18 -19.57
N LYS A 59 -12.18 -4.53 -20.37
CA LYS A 59 -13.44 -5.10 -19.90
C LYS A 59 -13.74 -6.43 -20.59
N THR A 60 -13.75 -6.44 -21.91
CA THR A 60 -13.97 -7.65 -22.69
C THR A 60 -12.62 -8.30 -22.95
N TRP A 61 -12.33 -9.34 -22.16
CA TRP A 61 -11.06 -10.07 -22.22
C TRP A 61 -11.20 -11.30 -23.12
N LYS A 62 -10.27 -11.46 -24.06
CA LYS A 62 -10.12 -12.69 -24.86
C LYS A 62 -8.96 -13.50 -24.30
N LYS A 63 -9.23 -14.72 -23.85
CA LYS A 63 -8.18 -15.68 -23.50
C LYS A 63 -7.37 -16.01 -24.76
N VAL A 64 -6.05 -15.80 -24.73
CA VAL A 64 -5.20 -16.04 -25.89
C VAL A 64 -4.60 -17.45 -25.85
N GLY A 65 -4.07 -17.87 -24.70
CA GLY A 65 -3.47 -19.20 -24.53
C GLY A 65 -2.40 -19.23 -23.44
N ALA A 66 -1.65 -20.33 -23.41
CA ALA A 66 -0.48 -20.48 -22.54
C ALA A 66 0.69 -19.61 -23.05
N LEU A 67 1.39 -18.93 -22.13
CA LEU A 67 2.54 -18.09 -22.50
C LEU A 67 3.74 -18.91 -22.94
N LEU A 68 4.12 -19.94 -22.18
CA LEU A 68 5.32 -20.72 -22.43
C LEU A 68 4.95 -21.97 -23.23
N ARG A 69 5.63 -22.20 -24.36
CA ARG A 69 5.43 -23.39 -25.20
C ARG A 69 5.83 -24.66 -24.46
N ASP A 70 7.00 -24.64 -23.85
CA ASP A 70 7.64 -25.78 -23.19
C ASP A 70 7.96 -25.41 -21.73
N GLN A 71 6.92 -25.17 -20.92
CA GLN A 71 7.07 -24.81 -19.50
C GLN A 71 7.74 -25.96 -18.71
N PRO A 72 8.92 -25.76 -18.10
CA PRO A 72 9.56 -26.78 -17.26
C PRO A 72 8.67 -27.23 -16.09
N GLU A 73 8.94 -28.39 -15.51
CA GLU A 73 8.22 -28.81 -14.30
C GLU A 73 8.66 -27.95 -13.11
N GLY A 74 7.68 -27.35 -12.42
CA GLY A 74 7.92 -26.48 -11.27
C GLY A 74 6.67 -25.69 -10.90
N VAL A 75 6.80 -24.85 -9.88
CA VAL A 75 5.74 -23.92 -9.44
C VAL A 75 6.05 -22.52 -9.96
N TYR A 76 5.05 -21.81 -10.47
CA TYR A 76 5.23 -20.58 -11.26
C TYR A 76 4.41 -19.43 -10.70
N TYR A 77 4.95 -18.21 -10.74
CA TYR A 77 4.31 -16.98 -10.25
C TYR A 77 4.62 -15.76 -11.14
N ARG A 78 3.96 -14.62 -10.91
CA ARG A 78 4.34 -13.28 -11.43
C ARG A 78 5.00 -13.18 -12.83
N PRO A 79 4.36 -13.56 -13.94
CA PRO A 79 4.93 -13.37 -15.27
C PRO A 79 4.89 -11.89 -15.67
N HIS A 80 5.98 -11.38 -16.26
CA HIS A 80 6.06 -10.00 -16.76
C HIS A 80 6.67 -9.94 -18.16
N VAL A 81 5.95 -9.36 -19.13
CA VAL A 81 6.40 -9.22 -20.53
C VAL A 81 6.69 -7.77 -20.90
N ILE A 82 7.94 -7.40 -21.13
CA ILE A 82 8.35 -6.07 -21.65
C ILE A 82 8.69 -6.14 -23.14
N TYR A 83 8.63 -5.01 -23.84
CA TYR A 83 9.07 -4.91 -25.24
C TYR A 83 10.47 -4.29 -25.32
N ASN A 84 11.37 -4.90 -26.08
CA ASN A 84 12.69 -4.35 -26.37
C ASN A 84 12.68 -3.68 -27.74
N ALA A 85 12.72 -2.36 -27.77
CA ALA A 85 12.68 -1.59 -29.02
C ALA A 85 13.90 -1.79 -29.93
N LYS A 86 15.04 -2.23 -29.38
CA LYS A 86 16.26 -2.46 -30.15
C LYS A 86 16.25 -3.81 -30.87
N THR A 87 15.70 -4.84 -30.24
CA THR A 87 15.61 -6.19 -30.81
C THR A 87 14.27 -6.47 -31.46
N GLU A 88 13.29 -5.58 -31.26
CA GLU A 88 11.90 -5.71 -31.67
C GLU A 88 11.22 -6.98 -31.13
N LYS A 89 11.67 -7.45 -29.97
CA LYS A 89 11.12 -8.65 -29.32
C LYS A 89 10.33 -8.32 -28.06
N TYR A 90 9.34 -9.15 -27.77
CA TYR A 90 8.71 -9.24 -26.48
C TYR A 90 9.52 -10.20 -25.60
N VAL A 91 9.88 -9.73 -24.40
CA VAL A 91 10.71 -10.45 -23.43
C VAL A 91 9.85 -10.76 -22.22
N LEU A 92 9.53 -12.03 -22.04
CA LEU A 92 8.92 -12.57 -20.82
C LEU A 92 10.03 -12.85 -19.82
N TRP A 93 10.01 -12.18 -18.67
CA TRP A 93 10.64 -12.68 -17.46
C TRP A 93 9.62 -13.44 -16.64
N TYR A 94 10.07 -14.51 -16.00
CA TYR A 94 9.23 -15.33 -15.16
C TYR A 94 10.00 -15.88 -13.97
N ASN A 95 9.32 -16.06 -12.83
CA ASN A 95 9.89 -16.75 -11.68
C ASN A 95 9.28 -18.15 -11.54
N TRP A 96 10.12 -19.12 -11.26
CA TRP A 96 9.69 -20.50 -11.12
C TRP A 96 10.53 -21.25 -10.09
N TYR A 97 9.95 -22.31 -9.58
CA TYR A 97 10.46 -23.05 -8.43
C TYR A 97 10.52 -24.53 -8.82
N PRO A 98 11.68 -25.03 -9.30
CA PRO A 98 11.86 -26.47 -9.53
C PRO A 98 11.67 -27.27 -8.25
N GLN A 99 12.00 -26.66 -7.11
CA GLN A 99 11.58 -27.09 -5.79
C GLN A 99 10.97 -25.89 -5.08
N LEU A 100 9.82 -26.08 -4.40
CA LEU A 100 9.15 -24.99 -3.70
C LEU A 100 10.11 -24.28 -2.74
N TRP A 101 10.08 -22.95 -2.75
CA TRP A 101 11.01 -22.04 -2.05
C TRP A 101 12.45 -21.95 -2.58
N ASN A 102 12.82 -22.73 -3.60
CA ASN A 102 14.06 -22.58 -4.35
C ASN A 102 13.80 -21.87 -5.69
N GLY A 103 13.49 -20.57 -5.62
CA GLY A 103 13.06 -19.80 -6.79
C GLY A 103 14.21 -19.40 -7.72
N GLN A 104 13.89 -19.39 -9.01
CA GLN A 104 14.77 -19.02 -10.13
C GLN A 104 14.06 -18.01 -11.02
N PHE A 105 14.82 -17.21 -11.76
CA PHE A 105 14.29 -16.38 -12.85
C PHE A 105 14.69 -16.96 -14.20
N GLY A 106 13.74 -16.98 -15.11
CA GLY A 106 13.96 -17.30 -16.52
C GLY A 106 13.54 -16.18 -17.44
N VAL A 107 14.03 -16.24 -18.68
CA VAL A 107 13.68 -15.33 -19.77
C VAL A 107 13.28 -16.11 -21.02
N ALA A 108 12.23 -15.64 -21.66
CA ALA A 108 11.71 -16.19 -22.90
C ALA A 108 11.35 -15.08 -23.89
N LEU A 109 11.41 -15.37 -25.19
CA LEU A 109 11.21 -14.42 -26.27
C LEU A 109 10.01 -14.75 -27.13
N SER A 110 9.35 -13.72 -27.66
CA SER A 110 8.38 -13.86 -28.74
C SER A 110 8.41 -12.65 -29.69
N ASP A 111 7.94 -12.88 -30.91
CA ASP A 111 7.71 -11.84 -31.93
C ASP A 111 6.39 -11.10 -31.70
N THR A 112 5.47 -11.70 -30.95
CA THR A 112 4.15 -11.14 -30.65
C THR A 112 3.97 -10.97 -29.14
N PRO A 113 3.17 -10.00 -28.69
CA PRO A 113 2.94 -9.79 -27.26
C PRO A 113 2.22 -10.96 -26.60
N GLU A 114 1.34 -11.66 -27.32
CA GLU A 114 0.61 -12.81 -26.78
C GLU A 114 1.43 -14.10 -26.69
N GLY A 115 2.60 -14.17 -27.34
CA GLY A 115 3.36 -15.40 -27.45
C GLY A 115 2.87 -16.35 -28.56
N PRO A 116 3.16 -17.66 -28.47
CA PRO A 116 3.89 -18.29 -27.36
C PRO A 116 5.35 -17.80 -27.29
N PHE A 117 5.90 -17.80 -26.08
CA PHE A 117 7.27 -17.44 -25.78
C PHE A 117 8.17 -18.69 -25.79
N THR A 118 9.35 -18.56 -26.38
CA THR A 118 10.40 -19.59 -26.40
C THR A 118 11.43 -19.27 -25.32
N ILE A 119 11.67 -20.22 -24.42
CA ILE A 119 12.64 -20.08 -23.33
C ILE A 119 14.04 -19.96 -23.92
N ILE A 120 14.77 -18.93 -23.48
CA ILE A 120 16.17 -18.71 -23.83
C ILE A 120 17.08 -19.05 -22.66
N LYS A 121 16.64 -18.76 -21.43
CA LYS A 121 17.30 -19.16 -20.19
C LYS A 121 16.25 -19.43 -19.12
N ASP A 122 16.45 -20.45 -18.31
CA ASP A 122 15.58 -20.79 -17.17
C ASP A 122 16.21 -20.43 -15.82
N ASN A 123 17.52 -20.13 -15.78
CA ASN A 123 18.25 -19.81 -14.55
C ASN A 123 19.18 -18.60 -14.74
N VAL A 124 18.59 -17.42 -14.82
CA VAL A 124 19.31 -16.14 -14.86
C VAL A 124 19.94 -15.87 -13.50
N LYS A 125 21.25 -15.58 -13.50
CA LYS A 125 21.97 -15.17 -12.29
C LYS A 125 21.72 -13.70 -11.98
N MET A 126 21.45 -13.43 -10.70
CA MET A 126 21.22 -12.13 -10.10
C MET A 126 22.27 -11.89 -9.01
N ALA A 127 22.48 -10.65 -8.57
CA ALA A 127 23.49 -10.34 -7.54
C ALA A 127 23.19 -10.95 -6.17
N ARG A 128 21.95 -11.38 -5.93
CA ARG A 128 21.51 -12.02 -4.66
C ARG A 128 20.92 -13.42 -4.85
N SER A 129 21.29 -14.13 -5.92
CA SER A 129 20.76 -15.48 -6.18
C SER A 129 21.00 -16.47 -5.04
N GLU A 130 22.06 -16.30 -4.26
CA GLU A 130 22.41 -17.12 -3.09
C GLU A 130 21.41 -16.99 -1.93
N LEU A 131 20.60 -15.94 -1.91
CA LEU A 131 19.54 -15.72 -0.93
C LEU A 131 18.18 -16.29 -1.40
N GLY A 132 18.14 -16.92 -2.58
CA GLY A 132 16.92 -17.39 -3.24
C GLY A 132 16.15 -16.24 -3.89
N LEU A 133 15.52 -16.49 -5.04
CA LEU A 133 14.79 -15.47 -5.80
C LEU A 133 13.27 -15.62 -5.59
N GLY A 134 12.61 -14.53 -5.22
CA GLY A 134 11.20 -14.49 -4.87
C GLY A 134 10.32 -13.83 -5.93
N ASP A 135 9.49 -12.89 -5.50
CA ASP A 135 8.67 -12.08 -6.40
C ASP A 135 9.51 -11.03 -7.11
N PHE A 136 9.03 -10.58 -8.26
CA PHE A 136 9.66 -9.50 -9.01
C PHE A 136 8.65 -8.66 -9.79
N GLY A 137 9.15 -7.57 -10.36
CA GLY A 137 8.49 -6.69 -11.31
C GLY A 137 9.51 -6.09 -12.27
N LEU A 138 9.06 -5.63 -13.44
CA LEU A 138 9.92 -5.06 -14.49
C LEU A 138 9.54 -3.62 -14.82
N PHE A 139 10.53 -2.74 -14.88
CA PHE A 139 10.38 -1.36 -15.32
C PHE A 139 11.30 -1.07 -16.49
N VAL A 140 10.80 -0.34 -17.48
CA VAL A 140 11.59 0.17 -18.62
C VAL A 140 11.48 1.69 -18.56
N ASP A 141 12.62 2.35 -18.41
CA ASP A 141 12.71 3.81 -18.35
C ASP A 141 12.62 4.43 -19.76
N ASP A 142 12.47 5.74 -19.81
CA ASP A 142 12.29 6.51 -21.05
C ASP A 142 13.50 6.42 -22.00
N ASP A 143 14.68 6.08 -21.47
CA ASP A 143 15.92 5.86 -22.21
C ASP A 143 16.10 4.41 -22.72
N ASN A 144 15.07 3.56 -22.56
CA ASN A 144 15.10 2.13 -22.88
C ASN A 144 16.11 1.33 -22.04
N ILE A 145 16.45 1.78 -20.83
CA ILE A 145 17.11 0.94 -19.84
C ILE A 145 16.04 0.22 -19.02
N ALA A 146 16.19 -1.10 -18.89
CA ALA A 146 15.28 -1.92 -18.10
C ALA A 146 15.88 -2.28 -16.74
N TYR A 147 15.00 -2.38 -15.75
CA TYR A 147 15.31 -2.70 -14.36
C TYR A 147 14.36 -3.79 -13.87
N ILE A 148 14.87 -4.64 -12.98
CA ILE A 148 14.10 -5.66 -12.27
C ILE A 148 14.11 -5.34 -10.78
N SER A 149 12.95 -5.05 -10.22
CA SER A 149 12.75 -5.00 -8.77
C SER A 149 12.38 -6.39 -8.29
N TYR A 150 13.05 -6.94 -7.29
CA TYR A 150 12.76 -8.28 -6.78
C TYR A 150 13.02 -8.40 -5.28
N ASN A 151 12.36 -9.36 -4.62
CA ASN A 151 12.73 -9.79 -3.29
C ASN A 151 13.46 -11.13 -3.30
N THR A 152 14.28 -11.35 -2.28
CA THR A 152 14.87 -12.66 -2.01
C THR A 152 13.91 -13.57 -1.23
N ILE A 153 14.16 -14.87 -1.19
CA ILE A 153 13.42 -15.79 -0.31
C ILE A 153 13.89 -15.61 1.13
N ASN A 154 15.21 -15.61 1.33
CA ASN A 154 15.78 -15.36 2.64
C ASN A 154 15.60 -13.89 3.02
N ASN A 155 14.93 -13.64 4.14
CA ASN A 155 14.63 -12.32 4.71
C ASN A 155 13.79 -11.37 3.84
N HIS A 156 13.28 -11.81 2.68
CA HIS A 156 12.47 -10.98 1.78
C HIS A 156 13.08 -9.59 1.53
N GLN A 157 14.36 -9.58 1.15
CA GLN A 157 15.10 -8.35 0.89
C GLN A 157 14.77 -7.84 -0.50
N VAL A 158 14.15 -6.66 -0.55
CA VAL A 158 13.81 -5.99 -1.82
C VAL A 158 15.02 -5.19 -2.30
N SER A 159 15.40 -5.41 -3.56
CA SER A 159 16.42 -4.62 -4.26
C SER A 159 16.07 -4.47 -5.73
N ILE A 160 16.81 -3.63 -6.44
CA ILE A 160 16.64 -3.40 -7.88
C ILE A 160 17.97 -3.70 -8.57
N GLU A 161 17.90 -4.37 -9.73
CA GLU A 161 19.02 -4.59 -10.62
C GLU A 161 18.76 -4.06 -12.02
N LYS A 162 19.82 -3.58 -12.66
CA LYS A 162 19.79 -3.16 -14.06
C LYS A 162 19.94 -4.37 -14.99
N LEU A 163 19.12 -4.44 -16.03
CA LEU A 163 19.18 -5.48 -17.05
C LEU A 163 20.13 -5.12 -18.19
N SER A 164 20.65 -6.15 -18.87
CA SER A 164 21.45 -5.99 -20.09
C SER A 164 20.64 -5.32 -21.21
N ALA A 165 21.30 -4.73 -22.21
CA ALA A 165 20.61 -3.97 -23.28
C ALA A 165 19.64 -4.78 -24.14
N ASP A 166 19.77 -6.11 -24.16
CA ASP A 166 18.82 -7.05 -24.80
C ASP A 166 17.70 -7.50 -23.85
N TYR A 167 17.76 -7.10 -22.58
CA TYR A 167 16.89 -7.48 -21.46
C TYR A 167 16.92 -8.97 -21.11
N LEU A 168 17.95 -9.73 -21.52
CA LEU A 168 18.03 -11.18 -21.34
C LEU A 168 18.91 -11.65 -20.16
N SER A 169 19.42 -10.71 -19.37
CA SER A 169 20.23 -10.99 -18.17
C SER A 169 20.30 -9.80 -17.23
N SER A 170 20.65 -10.07 -15.96
CA SER A 170 21.15 -9.01 -15.08
C SER A 170 22.55 -8.55 -15.52
N THR A 171 22.84 -7.26 -15.32
CA THR A 171 24.20 -6.71 -15.40
C THR A 171 25.00 -6.91 -14.12
N MET A 172 24.38 -7.45 -13.06
CA MET A 172 24.89 -7.53 -11.68
C MET A 172 25.05 -6.17 -10.98
N GLU A 173 24.66 -5.07 -11.63
CA GLU A 173 24.57 -3.74 -11.02
C GLU A 173 23.31 -3.67 -10.13
N ASN A 174 23.49 -3.84 -8.81
CA ASN A 174 22.41 -3.88 -7.80
C ASN A 174 22.41 -2.60 -6.95
N GLY A 175 21.21 -2.05 -6.71
CA GLY A 175 21.01 -0.80 -5.98
C GLY A 175 21.12 -0.86 -4.46
N GLY A 176 21.39 -2.04 -3.88
CA GLY A 176 21.38 -2.28 -2.45
C GLY A 176 20.00 -2.68 -1.92
N VAL A 177 19.95 -3.07 -0.64
CA VAL A 177 18.69 -3.43 0.03
C VAL A 177 17.89 -2.17 0.32
N ILE A 178 16.66 -2.12 -0.20
CA ILE A 178 15.72 -1.01 0.01
C ILE A 178 14.85 -1.27 1.23
N SER A 179 14.43 -2.52 1.42
CA SER A 179 13.62 -2.95 2.55
C SER A 179 13.76 -4.46 2.78
N GLU A 180 13.40 -4.91 3.98
CA GLU A 180 13.40 -6.32 4.38
C GLU A 180 12.00 -6.75 4.81
N HIS A 181 11.73 -8.05 4.77
CA HIS A 181 10.42 -8.64 5.05
C HIS A 181 9.30 -8.23 4.07
N MET A 182 9.64 -7.79 2.86
CA MET A 182 8.69 -7.27 1.87
C MET A 182 8.74 -8.04 0.55
N GLU A 183 7.63 -8.09 -0.17
CA GLU A 183 7.52 -8.74 -1.48
C GLU A 183 6.66 -7.92 -2.46
N ALA A 184 6.34 -8.50 -3.63
CA ALA A 184 5.42 -7.90 -4.59
C ALA A 184 5.86 -6.52 -5.13
N GLY A 185 7.16 -6.31 -5.31
CA GLY A 185 7.73 -5.05 -5.78
C GLY A 185 7.29 -4.64 -7.19
N SER A 186 6.84 -3.39 -7.37
CA SER A 186 6.56 -2.81 -8.69
C SER A 186 7.07 -1.37 -8.78
N GLN A 187 7.79 -1.08 -9.86
CA GLN A 187 8.42 0.22 -10.10
C GLN A 187 7.72 0.99 -11.23
N PHE A 188 7.58 2.31 -11.05
CA PHE A 188 7.14 3.22 -12.11
C PHE A 188 7.80 4.60 -11.98
N LYS A 189 7.71 5.42 -13.01
CA LYS A 189 8.25 6.78 -13.04
C LYS A 189 7.14 7.79 -13.25
N ARG A 190 7.21 8.93 -12.55
CA ARG A 190 6.31 10.06 -12.75
C ARG A 190 7.04 11.36 -12.40
N ASN A 191 6.93 12.37 -13.28
CA ASN A 191 7.51 13.70 -13.06
C ASN A 191 9.00 13.67 -12.66
N GLY A 192 9.80 12.81 -13.31
CA GLY A 192 11.24 12.68 -13.04
C GLY A 192 11.60 11.95 -11.74
N LYS A 193 10.62 11.45 -10.97
CA LYS A 193 10.83 10.63 -9.77
C LYS A 193 10.49 9.18 -10.05
N TYR A 194 11.20 8.28 -9.37
CA TYR A 194 10.98 6.84 -9.43
C TYR A 194 10.31 6.35 -8.17
N TYR A 195 9.25 5.56 -8.34
CA TYR A 195 8.43 5.01 -7.28
C TYR A 195 8.61 3.51 -7.27
N LEU A 196 8.77 2.92 -6.08
CA LEU A 196 8.72 1.48 -5.84
C LEU A 196 7.62 1.21 -4.83
N LEU A 197 6.64 0.39 -5.20
CA LEU A 197 5.60 -0.08 -4.30
C LEU A 197 5.86 -1.53 -3.91
N THR A 198 5.80 -1.83 -2.62
CA THR A 198 5.97 -3.17 -2.02
C THR A 198 5.34 -3.16 -0.63
N ASP A 199 5.06 -4.30 -0.01
CA ASP A 199 4.68 -4.34 1.41
C ASP A 199 5.06 -5.68 2.03
N TYR A 200 4.73 -5.85 3.31
CA TYR A 200 5.10 -7.04 4.07
C TYR A 200 4.67 -8.31 3.34
N THR A 201 5.57 -9.30 3.38
CA THR A 201 5.31 -10.66 2.91
C THR A 201 3.98 -11.16 3.43
N CYS A 202 3.10 -11.54 2.52
CA CYS A 202 1.77 -12.03 2.84
C CYS A 202 1.26 -12.98 1.76
N CYS A 203 1.82 -14.19 1.74
CA CYS A 203 1.48 -15.23 0.78
C CYS A 203 -0.02 -15.57 0.83
N PHE A 204 -0.78 -15.12 -0.17
CA PHE A 204 -2.21 -15.43 -0.32
C PHE A 204 -3.08 -15.04 0.88
N CYS A 205 -2.71 -13.96 1.57
CA CYS A 205 -3.44 -13.51 2.75
C CYS A 205 -4.81 -12.93 2.41
N ASN A 206 -5.88 -13.49 2.98
CA ASN A 206 -7.24 -12.95 2.83
C ASN A 206 -7.41 -11.54 3.41
N TYR A 207 -6.57 -11.17 4.38
CA TYR A 207 -6.56 -9.81 4.93
C TYR A 207 -5.90 -8.80 3.97
N GLY A 208 -5.18 -9.24 2.94
CA GLY A 208 -4.37 -8.41 2.07
C GLY A 208 -3.05 -7.94 2.71
N SER A 209 -2.33 -7.09 1.97
CA SER A 209 -1.14 -6.40 2.44
C SER A 209 -1.30 -4.89 2.27
N GLY A 210 -0.40 -4.11 2.86
CA GLY A 210 -0.30 -2.69 2.56
C GLY A 210 0.27 -2.44 1.16
N ALA A 211 0.65 -1.20 0.91
CA ALA A 211 1.39 -0.78 -0.28
C ALA A 211 2.31 0.37 0.13
N ARG A 212 3.48 0.04 0.68
CA ARG A 212 4.52 1.04 1.00
C ARG A 212 5.07 1.62 -0.28
N VAL A 213 5.27 2.94 -0.27
CA VAL A 213 5.78 3.70 -1.39
C VAL A 213 7.16 4.21 -1.04
N TYR A 214 8.16 3.78 -1.79
CA TYR A 214 9.50 4.30 -1.74
C TYR A 214 9.74 5.20 -2.95
N ILE A 215 10.38 6.35 -2.76
CA ILE A 215 10.65 7.31 -3.84
C ILE A 215 12.14 7.57 -3.94
N SER A 216 12.64 7.71 -5.17
CA SER A 216 14.02 8.10 -5.48
C SER A 216 14.10 9.06 -6.68
N ASP A 217 15.23 9.77 -6.75
CA ASP A 217 15.70 10.52 -7.93
C ASP A 217 16.46 9.65 -8.94
N ASN A 218 16.68 8.38 -8.61
CA ASN A 218 17.45 7.44 -9.41
C ASN A 218 16.69 6.11 -9.52
N PRO A 219 16.66 5.45 -10.70
CA PRO A 219 15.89 4.20 -10.88
C PRO A 219 16.48 3.00 -10.12
N LEU A 220 17.72 3.09 -9.65
CA LEU A 220 18.45 1.97 -9.05
C LEU A 220 18.61 2.13 -7.54
N THR A 221 19.01 3.32 -7.06
CA THR A 221 19.46 3.54 -5.67
C THR A 221 18.66 4.66 -4.99
N GLY A 222 18.86 4.87 -3.68
CA GLY A 222 18.38 6.08 -2.99
C GLY A 222 16.90 6.10 -2.61
N TYR A 223 16.23 4.94 -2.67
CA TYR A 223 14.83 4.80 -2.31
C TYR A 223 14.57 5.10 -0.84
N THR A 224 13.70 6.08 -0.58
CA THR A 224 13.27 6.45 0.77
C THR A 224 11.79 6.12 0.95
N LEU A 225 11.44 5.46 2.05
CA LEU A 225 10.05 5.20 2.42
C LEU A 225 9.32 6.51 2.66
N THR A 226 8.22 6.75 1.94
CA THR A 226 7.45 7.99 2.06
C THR A 226 6.08 7.79 2.71
N THR A 227 5.40 6.68 2.42
CA THR A 227 4.06 6.40 2.95
C THR A 227 3.69 4.92 2.77
N ASN A 228 2.54 4.50 3.30
CA ASN A 228 1.85 3.26 2.95
C ASN A 228 0.44 3.62 2.48
N ILE A 229 0.17 3.53 1.18
CA ILE A 229 -1.11 4.00 0.62
C ILE A 229 -2.26 3.06 0.90
N ASN A 230 -1.99 1.80 1.23
CA ASN A 230 -3.05 0.84 1.53
C ASN A 230 -3.21 0.59 3.02
N ARG A 231 -2.76 1.49 3.89
CA ARG A 231 -3.02 1.43 5.33
C ARG A 231 -3.29 2.80 5.90
N TYR A 232 -4.34 2.90 6.71
CA TYR A 232 -4.50 4.07 7.55
C TYR A 232 -3.45 4.10 8.68
N PRO A 233 -3.19 5.28 9.27
CA PRO A 233 -2.20 5.43 10.33
C PRO A 233 -2.47 4.55 11.57
N GLY A 234 -3.73 4.20 11.82
CA GLY A 234 -4.19 3.34 12.91
C GLY A 234 -5.71 3.07 12.85
N ARG A 235 -6.31 2.86 14.02
CA ARG A 235 -7.74 2.54 14.17
C ARG A 235 -8.57 3.80 13.90
N PHE A 236 -9.49 3.73 12.95
CA PHE A 236 -10.37 4.86 12.63
C PHE A 236 -11.20 5.28 13.84
N ALA A 237 -11.23 6.59 14.10
CA ALA A 237 -11.79 7.23 15.28
C ALA A 237 -12.62 8.45 14.85
N PRO A 238 -13.79 8.24 14.20
CA PRO A 238 -14.57 9.32 13.61
C PRO A 238 -15.11 10.28 14.66
N LEU A 239 -15.34 9.82 15.89
CA LEU A 239 -15.87 10.64 16.97
C LEU A 239 -14.94 11.77 17.39
N LEU A 240 -13.64 11.70 17.06
CA LEU A 240 -12.68 12.76 17.43
C LEU A 240 -12.85 14.05 16.63
N HIS A 241 -13.67 14.08 15.59
CA HIS A 241 -13.85 15.27 14.75
C HIS A 241 -15.29 15.42 14.25
N ASP A 242 -16.26 14.82 14.96
CA ASP A 242 -17.68 14.90 14.58
C ASP A 242 -18.30 16.25 14.97
N GLY A 243 -17.56 17.10 15.69
CA GLY A 243 -17.99 18.40 16.18
C GLY A 243 -18.76 18.34 17.49
N ILE A 244 -18.92 17.15 18.08
CA ILE A 244 -19.75 16.90 19.25
C ILE A 244 -18.87 16.47 20.42
N ALA A 245 -18.61 17.41 21.34
CA ALA A 245 -17.97 17.12 22.62
C ALA A 245 -18.96 16.42 23.58
N ARG A 246 -19.02 15.09 23.49
CA ARG A 246 -19.95 14.23 24.25
C ARG A 246 -19.52 14.06 25.71
N GLY A 247 -20.43 13.54 26.54
CA GLY A 247 -20.12 13.13 27.91
C GLY A 247 -19.39 11.79 27.93
N THR A 248 -20.13 10.69 27.84
CA THR A 248 -19.62 9.33 28.06
C THR A 248 -19.13 8.59 26.81
N ALA A 249 -19.18 9.22 25.63
CA ALA A 249 -18.65 8.67 24.40
C ALA A 249 -17.33 9.36 24.06
N TYR A 250 -16.24 8.59 24.11
CA TYR A 250 -14.88 9.07 23.92
C TYR A 250 -14.04 7.99 23.25
N GLU A 251 -12.98 8.42 22.58
CA GLU A 251 -11.90 7.51 22.23
C GLU A 251 -10.91 7.39 23.39
N THR A 252 -10.36 6.20 23.56
CA THR A 252 -9.36 5.96 24.60
C THR A 252 -7.98 5.94 23.97
N LEU A 253 -7.07 6.76 24.48
CA LEU A 253 -5.64 6.65 24.27
C LEU A 253 -5.05 5.84 25.41
N LYS A 254 -4.78 4.56 25.17
CA LYS A 254 -4.21 3.67 26.19
C LYS A 254 -2.71 3.82 26.26
N LYS A 255 -2.16 3.63 27.45
CA LYS A 255 -0.74 3.42 27.65
C LYS A 255 -0.43 1.93 27.47
N VAL A 256 0.48 1.61 26.57
CA VAL A 256 0.91 0.24 26.30
C VAL A 256 2.44 0.24 26.24
N ASP A 257 3.07 -0.68 26.97
CA ASP A 257 4.54 -0.76 27.12
C ASP A 257 5.21 0.57 27.48
N GLY A 258 4.56 1.36 28.34
CA GLY A 258 5.10 2.64 28.84
C GLY A 258 4.91 3.84 27.90
N ALA A 259 4.30 3.67 26.73
CA ALA A 259 4.00 4.74 25.78
C ALA A 259 2.50 4.85 25.51
N PHE A 260 1.99 6.08 25.39
CA PHE A 260 0.61 6.29 25.01
C PHE A 260 0.38 6.10 23.51
N GLU A 261 -0.76 5.53 23.18
CA GLU A 261 -1.41 5.72 21.89
C GLU A 261 -1.64 7.22 21.63
N SER A 262 -1.75 7.58 20.36
CA SER A 262 -1.87 8.98 19.91
C SER A 262 -3.13 9.18 19.09
N ALA A 263 -3.77 10.33 19.26
CA ALA A 263 -4.79 10.80 18.33
C ALA A 263 -4.10 11.44 17.12
N GLU A 264 -4.35 10.92 15.93
CA GLU A 264 -3.79 11.43 14.69
C GLU A 264 -4.90 11.85 13.73
N SER A 265 -4.83 13.06 13.19
CA SER A 265 -5.77 13.54 12.17
C SER A 265 -5.06 13.80 10.86
N THR A 266 -5.67 13.35 9.77
CA THR A 266 -5.22 13.57 8.39
C THR A 266 -6.19 14.52 7.69
N PHE A 267 -5.66 15.48 6.95
CA PHE A 267 -6.44 16.46 6.18
C PHE A 267 -6.44 16.13 4.69
N HIS A 268 -7.50 16.54 3.99
CA HIS A 268 -7.58 16.36 2.52
C HIS A 268 -6.43 17.05 1.76
N ASN A 269 -5.98 18.20 2.26
CA ASN A 269 -4.88 19.00 1.73
C ASN A 269 -4.03 19.54 2.89
N GLU A 270 -2.83 20.03 2.59
CA GLU A 270 -2.00 20.72 3.58
C GLU A 270 -2.76 21.89 4.22
N ARG A 271 -2.61 22.05 5.54
CA ARG A 271 -3.22 23.12 6.34
C ARG A 271 -2.14 23.90 7.08
N SER A 272 -2.36 25.20 7.21
CA SER A 272 -1.61 26.05 8.14
C SER A 272 -2.34 26.05 9.49
N LEU A 273 -1.65 25.63 10.55
CA LEU A 273 -2.20 25.44 11.89
C LEU A 273 -1.36 26.20 12.90
N LYS A 274 -2.00 26.80 13.90
CA LYS A 274 -1.32 27.47 15.02
C LYS A 274 -1.89 27.09 16.40
N GLY A 275 -2.94 26.26 16.41
CA GLY A 275 -3.57 25.83 17.65
C GLY A 275 -4.46 24.61 17.48
N ILE A 276 -4.61 23.88 18.59
CA ILE A 276 -5.44 22.68 18.73
C ILE A 276 -6.25 22.81 20.01
N VAL A 277 -7.50 22.37 19.96
CA VAL A 277 -8.38 22.31 21.12
C VAL A 277 -8.82 20.87 21.35
N LEU A 278 -8.69 20.40 22.58
CA LEU A 278 -9.02 19.04 23.02
C LEU A 278 -10.16 19.09 24.04
N ASP A 279 -11.24 18.39 23.77
CA ASP A 279 -12.27 18.10 24.78
C ASP A 279 -11.96 16.71 25.37
N VAL A 280 -11.56 16.67 26.65
CA VAL A 280 -11.13 15.45 27.38
C VAL A 280 -12.15 15.08 28.44
N PHE A 281 -12.63 13.84 28.44
CA PHE A 281 -13.55 13.33 29.45
C PHE A 281 -12.81 13.01 30.76
N THR A 282 -13.31 13.53 31.88
CA THR A 282 -12.72 13.36 33.23
C THR A 282 -13.72 12.81 34.24
N GLY A 283 -14.90 12.39 33.78
CA GLY A 283 -15.97 11.91 34.63
C GLY A 283 -15.79 10.49 35.17
N ASN A 284 -14.94 9.64 34.58
CA ASN A 284 -14.74 8.25 35.06
C ASN A 284 -13.71 8.19 36.20
N ARG A 285 -14.12 8.55 37.40
CA ARG A 285 -13.25 8.48 38.57
C ARG A 285 -13.37 7.08 39.19
N PRO A 286 -12.27 6.35 39.41
CA PRO A 286 -12.34 5.07 40.11
C PRO A 286 -12.94 5.28 41.50
N GLU A 287 -13.81 4.35 41.92
CA GLU A 287 -14.48 4.41 43.21
C GLU A 287 -13.52 3.98 44.32
N ASN A 288 -13.46 4.75 45.41
CA ASN A 288 -12.92 4.29 46.69
C ASN A 288 -14.07 3.85 47.60
N CYS A 289 -14.89 2.91 47.13
CA CYS A 289 -16.03 2.43 47.90
C CYS A 289 -15.52 1.78 49.21
N GLY A 290 -15.95 2.32 50.36
CA GLY A 290 -15.67 1.75 51.69
C GLY A 290 -14.51 2.37 52.46
N ASP A 291 -13.74 3.31 51.90
CA ASP A 291 -12.72 4.04 52.65
C ASP A 291 -13.33 5.23 53.40
N VAL A 292 -13.76 4.98 54.64
CA VAL A 292 -14.34 5.98 55.55
C VAL A 292 -13.31 6.92 56.16
N SER A 293 -12.01 6.68 55.95
CA SER A 293 -10.92 7.49 56.50
C SER A 293 -10.44 8.58 55.54
N ASN A 294 -10.78 8.47 54.25
CA ASN A 294 -10.40 9.41 53.23
C ASN A 294 -11.44 10.54 53.07
N PRO A 295 -11.12 11.80 53.46
CA PRO A 295 -12.04 12.92 53.30
C PRO A 295 -12.30 13.30 51.82
N ARG A 296 -11.54 12.74 50.88
CA ARG A 296 -11.69 12.89 49.43
C ARG A 296 -12.06 11.54 48.81
N VAL A 297 -13.36 11.22 48.84
CA VAL A 297 -13.93 9.95 48.34
C VAL A 297 -13.59 9.67 46.87
N HIS A 298 -13.29 10.72 46.09
CA HIS A 298 -12.84 10.61 44.70
C HIS A 298 -11.42 11.17 44.49
N PRO A 299 -10.60 10.54 43.63
CA PRO A 299 -9.33 11.08 43.20
C PRO A 299 -9.45 12.49 42.58
N GLU A 300 -8.38 13.27 42.68
CA GLU A 300 -8.27 14.57 42.03
C GLU A 300 -8.19 14.40 40.51
N ILE A 301 -8.92 15.26 39.78
CA ILE A 301 -8.79 15.32 38.32
C ILE A 301 -7.46 15.98 37.99
N THR A 302 -6.54 15.18 37.46
CA THR A 302 -5.26 15.68 36.98
C THR A 302 -5.37 15.99 35.49
N THR A 303 -5.01 17.21 35.09
CA THR A 303 -5.03 17.61 33.67
C THR A 303 -3.93 16.87 32.91
N PRO A 304 -4.25 16.13 31.84
CA PRO A 304 -3.23 15.52 31.01
C PRO A 304 -2.44 16.58 30.23
N GLU A 305 -1.13 16.34 30.11
CA GLU A 305 -0.28 17.09 29.20
C GLU A 305 -0.18 16.35 27.87
N PHE A 306 0.00 17.09 26.78
CA PHE A 306 0.11 16.52 25.44
C PHE A 306 1.33 17.04 24.73
N LYS A 307 1.89 16.20 23.88
CA LYS A 307 2.84 16.57 22.84
C LYS A 307 2.13 16.60 21.49
N VAL A 308 2.51 17.55 20.65
CA VAL A 308 1.98 17.71 19.30
C VAL A 308 3.11 17.44 18.31
N TYR A 309 2.81 16.73 17.23
CA TYR A 309 3.74 16.43 16.16
C TYR A 309 3.11 16.76 14.81
N GLN A 310 3.91 17.37 13.94
CA GLN A 310 3.58 17.50 12.51
C GLN A 310 4.22 16.35 11.74
N TRP A 311 3.52 15.87 10.71
CA TRP A 311 4.13 15.00 9.72
C TRP A 311 4.93 15.85 8.74
N ASP A 312 6.19 15.48 8.52
CA ASP A 312 7.11 16.14 7.62
C ASP A 312 7.92 15.07 6.86
N PHE A 313 7.58 14.83 5.59
CA PHE A 313 8.26 13.88 4.69
C PHE A 313 8.67 12.53 5.31
N GLY A 314 7.76 11.82 5.98
CA GLY A 314 8.06 10.47 6.51
C GLY A 314 8.46 10.42 7.99
N GLN A 315 8.66 11.58 8.61
CA GLN A 315 9.03 11.69 10.03
C GLN A 315 8.05 12.57 10.80
N TRP A 316 7.85 12.21 12.06
CA TRP A 316 7.14 13.05 13.02
C TRP A 316 8.12 14.05 13.62
N LYS A 317 7.84 15.34 13.45
CA LYS A 317 8.59 16.41 14.11
C LYS A 317 7.74 17.00 15.23
N GLU A 318 8.31 17.09 16.43
CA GLU A 318 7.63 17.67 17.58
C GLU A 318 7.43 19.17 17.36
N VAL A 319 6.20 19.64 17.55
CA VAL A 319 5.82 21.06 17.51
C VAL A 319 5.93 21.61 18.91
N GLN A 320 6.66 22.72 19.08
CA GLN A 320 6.82 23.36 20.38
C GLN A 320 5.54 24.12 20.76
N ILE A 321 4.89 23.67 21.83
CA ILE A 321 3.69 24.31 22.39
C ILE A 321 4.15 25.55 23.17
N THR A 322 3.64 26.72 22.78
CA THR A 322 4.00 28.01 23.37
C THR A 322 3.07 28.40 24.51
N THR A 323 1.78 28.03 24.43
CA THR A 323 0.77 28.35 25.45
C THR A 323 -0.20 27.18 25.62
N VAL A 324 -0.59 26.93 26.88
CA VAL A 324 -1.63 25.97 27.26
C VAL A 324 -2.68 26.69 28.10
N GLN A 325 -3.94 26.57 27.74
CA GLN A 325 -5.10 27.06 28.51
C GLN A 325 -6.05 25.90 28.79
N VAL A 326 -6.63 25.86 29.99
CA VAL A 326 -7.47 24.75 30.44
C VAL A 326 -8.72 25.29 31.12
N GLU A 327 -9.89 24.94 30.58
CA GLU A 327 -11.18 25.18 31.23
C GLU A 327 -11.73 23.87 31.79
N LYS A 328 -11.97 23.82 33.10
CA LYS A 328 -12.40 22.61 33.79
C LYS A 328 -13.90 22.61 34.06
N SER A 329 -14.53 21.45 33.91
CA SER A 329 -15.90 21.17 34.36
C SER A 329 -15.95 19.84 35.11
N ALA A 330 -17.12 19.50 35.67
CA ALA A 330 -17.29 18.25 36.41
C ALA A 330 -17.13 16.98 35.54
N LEU A 331 -17.36 17.09 34.23
CA LEU A 331 -17.38 15.96 33.29
C LEU A 331 -16.25 15.99 32.26
N ARG A 332 -15.71 17.18 31.94
CA ARG A 332 -14.69 17.36 30.91
C ARG A 332 -13.71 18.49 31.22
N GLU A 333 -12.54 18.42 30.60
CA GLU A 333 -11.60 19.53 30.48
C GLU A 333 -11.49 19.96 29.01
N HIS A 334 -11.51 21.28 28.77
CA HIS A 334 -11.31 21.89 27.47
C HIS A 334 -9.90 22.48 27.43
N ILE A 335 -9.00 21.84 26.68
CA ILE A 335 -7.57 22.14 26.67
C ILE A 335 -7.21 22.78 25.34
N THR A 336 -6.80 24.04 25.36
CA THR A 336 -6.30 24.77 24.19
C THR A 336 -4.77 24.78 24.19
N LEU A 337 -4.18 24.24 23.13
CA LEU A 337 -2.75 24.21 22.86
C LEU A 337 -2.44 25.18 21.71
N GLN A 338 -1.54 26.12 21.92
CA GLN A 338 -1.12 27.10 20.90
C GLN A 338 0.38 26.92 20.57
N PHE A 339 0.75 27.19 19.33
CA PHE A 339 2.12 27.03 18.81
C PHE A 339 2.36 27.91 17.57
N ASP A 340 3.63 28.06 17.16
CA ASP A 340 3.98 28.76 15.93
C ASP A 340 3.36 28.10 14.69
N THR A 341 3.04 28.88 13.66
CA THR A 341 2.32 28.33 12.49
C THR A 341 3.11 27.21 11.82
N VAL A 342 2.51 26.03 11.75
CA VAL A 342 3.01 24.86 11.04
C VAL A 342 2.20 24.58 9.78
N LYS A 343 2.86 24.05 8.75
CA LYS A 343 2.22 23.57 7.53
C LYS A 343 2.34 22.06 7.45
N THR A 344 1.21 21.36 7.45
CA THR A 344 1.20 19.90 7.35
C THR A 344 -0.16 19.38 6.90
N ASN A 345 -0.20 18.16 6.38
CA ASN A 345 -1.43 17.42 6.10
C ASN A 345 -1.79 16.41 7.19
N ARG A 346 -0.92 16.19 8.21
CA ARG A 346 -1.18 15.27 9.32
C ARG A 346 -0.64 15.82 10.63
N ILE A 347 -1.46 15.74 11.67
CA ILE A 347 -1.08 16.10 13.05
C ILE A 347 -1.28 14.88 13.93
N LYS A 348 -0.34 14.67 14.85
CA LYS A 348 -0.42 13.64 15.88
C LYS A 348 -0.29 14.27 17.26
N ILE A 349 -1.12 13.81 18.19
CA ILE A 349 -1.25 14.32 19.55
C ILE A 349 -1.08 13.14 20.49
N THR A 350 -0.09 13.21 21.37
CA THR A 350 0.29 12.10 22.26
C THR A 350 0.27 12.58 23.72
N PRO A 351 -0.47 11.92 24.62
CA PRO A 351 -0.39 12.21 26.05
C PRO A 351 1.02 12.03 26.60
N SER A 352 1.39 12.84 27.58
CA SER A 352 2.65 12.70 28.32
C SER A 352 2.53 11.69 29.46
N ASN A 353 3.67 11.14 29.88
CA ASN A 353 3.73 10.18 30.99
C ASN A 353 3.71 10.81 32.39
N LYS A 354 3.61 12.14 32.49
CA LYS A 354 3.91 12.88 33.73
C LYS A 354 2.98 12.58 34.90
N ASN A 355 1.75 12.14 34.64
CA ASN A 355 0.70 12.03 35.65
C ASN A 355 0.31 10.58 36.00
N GLY A 356 1.08 9.59 35.53
CA GLY A 356 0.83 8.17 35.87
C GLY A 356 -0.49 7.58 35.36
N ALA A 357 -1.21 8.29 34.50
CA ALA A 357 -2.44 7.77 33.89
C ALA A 357 -2.12 6.56 32.99
N GLU A 358 -3.02 5.58 32.98
CA GLU A 358 -2.94 4.41 32.09
C GLU A 358 -3.84 4.57 30.86
N ALA A 359 -4.75 5.54 30.88
CA ALA A 359 -5.62 5.88 29.76
C ALA A 359 -6.05 7.35 29.82
N ILE A 360 -6.20 7.98 28.65
CA ILE A 360 -6.80 9.29 28.48
C ILE A 360 -8.00 9.17 27.55
N TYR A 361 -9.09 9.88 27.87
CA TYR A 361 -10.36 9.78 27.16
C TYR A 361 -10.64 11.07 26.40
N ILE A 362 -10.51 11.04 25.07
CA ILE A 362 -10.70 12.22 24.21
C ILE A 362 -12.08 12.15 23.57
N ASN A 363 -12.89 13.18 23.77
CA ASN A 363 -14.18 13.32 23.10
C ASN A 363 -14.05 13.93 21.71
N GLU A 364 -13.25 14.99 21.56
CA GLU A 364 -13.15 15.77 20.32
C GLU A 364 -11.79 16.47 20.20
N VAL A 365 -11.29 16.60 18.98
CA VAL A 365 -10.07 17.32 18.59
C VAL A 365 -10.44 18.35 17.52
N LYS A 366 -10.25 19.63 17.83
CA LYS A 366 -10.50 20.73 16.89
C LYS A 366 -9.19 21.40 16.52
N PHE A 367 -9.09 21.81 15.26
CA PHE A 367 -7.93 22.49 14.72
C PHE A 367 -8.30 23.95 14.45
N GLU A 368 -7.50 24.88 14.94
CA GLU A 368 -7.81 26.30 14.79
C GLU A 368 -7.90 26.70 13.31
N ALA A 369 -8.98 27.42 12.95
CA ALA A 369 -9.28 27.86 11.59
C ALA A 369 -9.41 26.75 10.54
N VAL A 370 -9.61 25.49 10.95
CA VAL A 370 -9.84 24.36 10.05
C VAL A 370 -11.20 23.77 10.35
N ALA A 371 -12.10 23.81 9.36
CA ALA A 371 -13.42 23.20 9.48
C ALA A 371 -13.34 21.66 9.53
N ASN A 372 -14.25 21.01 10.25
CA ASN A 372 -14.25 19.55 10.37
C ASN A 372 -14.33 18.84 9.00
N SER A 373 -15.02 19.42 8.02
CA SER A 373 -15.09 18.91 6.63
C SER A 373 -13.75 18.90 5.89
N ALA A 374 -12.70 19.53 6.44
CA ALA A 374 -11.35 19.46 5.90
C ALA A 374 -10.55 18.24 6.39
N ILE A 375 -11.03 17.57 7.43
CA ILE A 375 -10.41 16.38 8.03
C ILE A 375 -10.87 15.16 7.22
N MET A 376 -9.90 14.48 6.61
CA MET A 376 -10.13 13.23 5.89
C MET A 376 -10.43 12.08 6.87
N GLY A 377 -9.77 12.09 8.03
CA GLY A 377 -10.04 11.14 9.09
C GLY A 377 -9.17 11.36 10.33
N SER A 378 -9.70 10.94 11.46
CA SER A 378 -8.98 10.85 12.73
C SER A 378 -8.79 9.39 13.12
N TYR A 379 -7.64 9.06 13.70
CA TYR A 379 -7.19 7.71 13.99
C TYR A 379 -6.53 7.65 15.36
N ILE A 380 -6.74 6.54 16.06
CA ILE A 380 -5.88 6.18 17.20
C ILE A 380 -4.70 5.41 16.65
N THR A 381 -3.49 5.85 16.95
CA THR A 381 -2.24 5.29 16.44
C THR A 381 -1.33 4.83 17.59
N GLY A 382 -0.55 3.78 17.35
CA GLY A 382 0.29 3.16 18.36
C GLY A 382 0.96 1.91 17.81
N VAL A 383 1.97 1.39 18.51
CA VAL A 383 2.73 0.22 18.05
C VAL A 383 1.91 -1.07 18.04
N HIS A 384 0.88 -1.15 18.89
CA HIS A 384 0.00 -2.33 19.03
C HIS A 384 -1.33 -2.20 18.29
N ILE A 385 -1.57 -1.09 17.61
CA ILE A 385 -2.82 -0.89 16.90
C ILE A 385 -2.74 -1.59 15.56
N ALA A 386 -3.60 -2.60 15.38
CA ALA A 386 -3.72 -3.32 14.12
C ALA A 386 -4.04 -2.34 12.98
N LYS A 387 -3.14 -2.28 11.99
CA LYS A 387 -3.30 -1.46 10.78
C LYS A 387 -3.81 -2.35 9.67
N ASN A 388 -5.11 -2.59 9.68
CA ASN A 388 -5.77 -3.31 8.60
C ASN A 388 -5.58 -2.54 7.29
N PRO A 389 -5.39 -3.23 6.16
CA PRO A 389 -5.30 -2.54 4.89
C PRO A 389 -6.65 -1.97 4.48
N ILE A 390 -6.61 -0.91 3.68
CA ILE A 390 -7.81 -0.21 3.18
C ILE A 390 -8.53 -1.09 2.16
N ILE A 391 -7.76 -1.65 1.24
CA ILE A 391 -8.16 -2.66 0.27
C ILE A 391 -7.58 -4.00 0.75
N PRO A 392 -8.40 -5.02 1.05
CA PRO A 392 -7.92 -6.32 1.54
C PRO A 392 -7.35 -7.19 0.41
N ALA A 393 -6.40 -6.64 -0.35
CA ALA A 393 -5.77 -7.31 -1.48
C ALA A 393 -4.24 -7.32 -1.32
N GLN A 394 -3.60 -8.33 -1.91
CA GLN A 394 -2.14 -8.37 -2.07
C GLN A 394 -1.77 -7.69 -3.39
N GLN A 395 -0.82 -6.75 -3.37
CA GLN A 395 -0.41 -6.04 -4.58
C GLN A 395 0.07 -7.01 -5.66
N THR A 396 -0.41 -6.83 -6.90
CA THR A 396 0.14 -7.52 -8.08
C THR A 396 1.09 -6.59 -8.84
N TYR A 397 0.64 -5.38 -9.17
CA TYR A 397 1.42 -4.43 -9.96
C TYR A 397 0.85 -2.99 -9.87
N VAL A 398 1.61 -2.00 -10.36
CA VAL A 398 1.10 -0.67 -10.69
C VAL A 398 0.99 -0.54 -12.20
N MET A 399 -0.23 -0.62 -12.72
CA MET A 399 -0.48 -0.50 -14.16
C MET A 399 -0.38 0.97 -14.59
N LYS A 400 0.35 1.20 -15.68
CA LYS A 400 0.36 2.46 -16.41
C LYS A 400 -0.77 2.45 -17.45
N LEU A 401 -1.62 3.47 -17.43
CA LEU A 401 -2.80 3.59 -18.27
C LEU A 401 -2.81 4.94 -18.99
N LYS A 402 -2.89 4.95 -20.32
CA LYS A 402 -3.13 6.17 -21.08
C LYS A 402 -4.62 6.47 -21.16
N THR A 403 -5.03 7.64 -20.68
CA THR A 403 -6.40 8.14 -20.76
C THR A 403 -6.45 9.46 -21.52
N SER A 404 -7.64 9.95 -21.83
CA SER A 404 -7.83 11.31 -22.37
C SER A 404 -7.34 12.42 -21.44
N GLU A 405 -7.06 12.10 -20.17
CA GLU A 405 -6.51 13.02 -19.17
C GLU A 405 -5.00 12.88 -19.01
N GLY A 406 -4.35 12.06 -19.86
CA GLY A 406 -2.92 11.79 -19.83
C GLY A 406 -2.57 10.44 -19.22
N GLU A 407 -1.30 10.29 -18.83
CA GLU A 407 -0.81 9.06 -18.21
C GLU A 407 -1.27 8.95 -16.76
N GLN A 408 -1.92 7.83 -16.44
CA GLN A 408 -2.46 7.49 -15.14
C GLN A 408 -1.80 6.21 -14.60
N PHE A 409 -1.81 6.05 -13.29
CA PHE A 409 -1.28 4.86 -12.62
C PHE A 409 -2.38 4.22 -11.79
N LEU A 410 -2.55 2.91 -11.89
CA LEU A 410 -3.55 2.15 -11.14
C LEU A 410 -2.83 1.15 -10.26
N TRP A 411 -3.18 1.11 -8.98
CA TRP A 411 -2.76 0.03 -8.11
C TRP A 411 -3.65 -1.19 -8.35
N MET A 412 -3.03 -2.35 -8.53
CA MET A 412 -3.72 -3.62 -8.73
C MET A 412 -3.38 -4.58 -7.59
N GLY A 413 -4.36 -5.38 -7.17
CA GLY A 413 -4.15 -6.44 -6.20
C GLY A 413 -5.13 -7.60 -6.33
N ASP A 414 -4.72 -8.78 -5.88
CA ASP A 414 -5.55 -9.98 -5.77
C ASP A 414 -6.26 -10.01 -4.41
N LEU A 415 -7.58 -10.15 -4.43
CA LEU A 415 -8.46 -10.28 -3.26
C LEU A 415 -8.54 -11.77 -2.86
N TRP A 416 -7.49 -12.28 -2.22
CA TRP A 416 -7.41 -13.70 -1.87
C TRP A 416 -8.55 -14.16 -0.95
N GLY A 417 -9.12 -15.33 -1.25
CA GLY A 417 -10.24 -15.91 -0.50
C GLY A 417 -11.57 -15.19 -0.69
N SER A 418 -11.73 -14.43 -1.78
CA SER A 418 -12.98 -13.76 -2.14
C SER A 418 -13.94 -14.65 -2.95
N ALA A 419 -13.43 -15.71 -3.57
CA ALA A 419 -14.22 -16.65 -4.33
C ALA A 419 -15.19 -17.45 -3.45
N SER A 420 -16.50 -17.29 -3.67
CA SER A 420 -17.54 -17.97 -2.87
C SER A 420 -17.58 -19.49 -3.05
N ASP A 421 -17.01 -20.00 -4.14
CA ASP A 421 -16.90 -21.44 -4.42
C ASP A 421 -15.58 -22.06 -3.92
N ASN A 422 -14.74 -21.27 -3.25
CA ASN A 422 -13.41 -21.67 -2.75
C ASN A 422 -12.42 -22.13 -3.82
N ILE A 423 -12.65 -21.79 -5.10
CA ILE A 423 -11.68 -22.03 -6.18
C ILE A 423 -10.71 -20.84 -6.23
N LYS A 424 -9.42 -21.08 -5.96
CA LYS A 424 -8.40 -20.01 -5.92
C LYS A 424 -8.32 -19.20 -7.21
N GLY A 425 -8.38 -19.87 -8.37
CA GLY A 425 -8.38 -19.20 -9.67
C GLY A 425 -9.63 -18.34 -9.96
N HIS A 426 -10.62 -18.35 -9.05
CA HIS A 426 -11.81 -17.51 -9.13
C HIS A 426 -11.74 -16.29 -8.20
N ASP A 427 -10.64 -16.12 -7.45
CA ASP A 427 -10.47 -14.96 -6.58
C ASP A 427 -10.47 -13.66 -7.38
N TYR A 428 -11.02 -12.61 -6.80
CA TYR A 428 -11.27 -11.36 -7.50
C TYR A 428 -9.99 -10.53 -7.59
N GLN A 429 -9.95 -9.62 -8.56
CA GLN A 429 -8.92 -8.59 -8.64
C GLN A 429 -9.52 -7.22 -8.37
N TYR A 430 -8.84 -6.46 -7.51
CA TYR A 430 -9.11 -5.06 -7.27
C TYR A 430 -8.18 -4.18 -8.09
N TRP A 431 -8.75 -3.29 -8.91
CA TRP A 431 -8.00 -2.24 -9.62
C TRP A 431 -8.49 -0.88 -9.14
N SER A 432 -7.58 -0.10 -8.56
CA SER A 432 -7.91 1.22 -8.02
C SER A 432 -8.36 2.17 -9.13
N LYS A 433 -9.10 3.23 -8.74
CA LYS A 433 -9.13 4.46 -9.56
C LYS A 433 -7.70 4.96 -9.79
N PRO A 434 -7.44 5.86 -10.77
CA PRO A 434 -6.13 6.47 -10.92
C PRO A 434 -5.59 6.97 -9.58
N LEU A 435 -4.34 6.63 -9.30
CA LEU A 435 -3.63 7.03 -8.09
C LEU A 435 -3.56 8.56 -8.04
N GLU A 436 -3.99 9.12 -6.92
CA GLU A 436 -3.91 10.55 -6.66
C GLU A 436 -2.59 10.88 -5.97
N PHE A 437 -2.05 12.06 -6.26
CA PHE A 437 -0.77 12.52 -5.72
C PHE A 437 -0.96 13.82 -4.95
N TYR A 438 -0.23 14.01 -3.87
CA TYR A 438 -0.06 15.32 -3.26
C TYR A 438 0.86 16.20 -4.12
N GLU A 439 0.82 17.52 -3.90
CA GLU A 439 1.66 18.48 -4.63
C GLU A 439 3.16 18.17 -4.52
N TYR A 440 3.60 17.70 -3.36
CA TYR A 440 4.98 17.29 -3.10
C TYR A 440 5.34 15.88 -3.64
N GLY A 441 4.43 15.25 -4.40
CA GLY A 441 4.72 14.06 -5.21
C GLY A 441 4.49 12.70 -4.55
N THR A 442 4.18 12.61 -3.25
CA THR A 442 3.78 11.31 -2.66
C THR A 442 2.36 10.93 -3.06
N ILE A 443 2.07 9.63 -3.00
CA ILE A 443 0.77 9.07 -3.39
C ILE A 443 -0.20 9.19 -2.20
N LYS A 444 -1.44 9.62 -2.47
CA LYS A 444 -2.51 9.66 -1.46
C LYS A 444 -2.96 8.23 -1.09
N PRO A 445 -3.57 8.03 0.10
CA PRO A 445 -4.15 6.74 0.46
C PRO A 445 -5.15 6.22 -0.59
N LEU A 446 -5.21 4.90 -0.75
CA LEU A 446 -6.23 4.23 -1.53
C LEU A 446 -7.60 4.42 -0.88
N GLU A 447 -8.64 4.31 -1.69
CA GLU A 447 -10.02 4.33 -1.26
C GLU A 447 -10.74 3.18 -1.94
N TRP A 448 -11.54 2.41 -1.18
CA TRP A 448 -12.37 1.39 -1.80
C TRP A 448 -13.39 2.05 -2.73
N VAL A 449 -13.48 1.54 -3.96
CA VAL A 449 -14.49 1.93 -4.93
C VAL A 449 -15.05 0.68 -5.58
N ASP A 450 -16.37 0.54 -5.57
CA ASP A 450 -17.06 -0.61 -6.17
C ASP A 450 -16.87 -0.64 -7.69
N SER A 451 -16.83 0.54 -8.29
CA SER A 451 -16.51 0.74 -9.69
C SER A 451 -16.05 2.16 -9.96
N TRP A 452 -15.34 2.34 -11.08
CA TRP A 452 -14.93 3.65 -11.56
C TRP A 452 -14.81 3.61 -13.09
N SER A 453 -14.83 4.79 -13.72
CA SER A 453 -14.81 4.90 -15.18
C SER A 453 -13.74 5.85 -15.67
N PHE A 454 -13.25 5.59 -16.89
CA PHE A 454 -12.29 6.44 -17.60
C PHE A 454 -12.56 6.43 -19.10
N THR A 455 -11.98 7.41 -19.80
CA THR A 455 -11.97 7.48 -21.26
C THR A 455 -10.55 7.18 -21.75
N PRO A 456 -10.34 6.13 -22.56
CA PRO A 456 -9.01 5.86 -23.12
C PRO A 456 -8.53 7.01 -23.99
N ASP A 457 -7.22 7.11 -24.10
CA ASP A 457 -6.63 7.90 -25.18
C ASP A 457 -7.00 7.27 -26.53
N LYS A 458 -7.40 8.09 -27.50
CA LYS A 458 -7.78 7.66 -28.85
C LYS A 458 -6.62 7.71 -29.84
N ASN A 459 -5.46 8.22 -29.41
CA ASN A 459 -4.31 8.53 -30.25
C ASN A 459 -3.14 7.57 -30.04
#